data_AF-A0A7S3KQH7-F1
#
_entry.id   AF-A0A7S3KQH7-F1
#
_cell.length_a   1.000
_cell.length_b   1.000
_cell.length_c   1.000
_cell.angle_alpha   90.00
_cell.angle_beta   90.00
_cell.angle_gamma   90.00
#
_symmetry.space_group_name_H-M   'P 1'
#
loop_
_entity.id
_entity.type
_entity.pdbx_description
1 polymer ?
#
loop_
_entity_poly.entity_id
_entity_poly.type
_entity_poly.pdbx_seq_one_letter_code
_entity_poly.pdbx_strand_id
1 'polypeptide(L)'
;LGCMTVLWYLANDMMFFMLLPVVVLLYTRVKFLGYIASVKLIVANMITVFVLAAVHHHPMTMVKDPNKKEIYHSPYSRFGAYFVGCLFGILYYEWKKSKTNPAYERTPGAIFYGLFENNRIVRYLGQFFGLGIILFLVMITYTEMKTLGVILWPQMASNFFNAFHRVVFCIALLLFFAGAMVGKSKLIRFVFGGSAWGPWAKITFIVYLLHSILITWYYAQANQSLWVTKRVAVYYWFAATILC
;
A
#
# COMPACT_ATOMS: atom_id res chain seq x y z
N LEU A 1 -27.43 7.57 -2.70
CA LEU A 1 -26.32 7.70 -3.69
C LEU A 1 -25.49 8.91 -3.29
N GLY A 2 -24.19 8.74 -3.00
CA GLY A 2 -23.30 9.87 -2.73
C GLY A 2 -22.65 10.35 -4.02
N CYS A 3 -22.57 11.66 -4.25
CA CYS A 3 -22.05 12.24 -5.50
C CYS A 3 -20.56 11.95 -5.76
N MET A 4 -19.80 11.58 -4.73
CA MET A 4 -18.37 11.28 -4.84
C MET A 4 -18.02 10.02 -4.02
N THR A 5 -18.57 8.87 -4.42
CA THR A 5 -18.35 7.62 -3.68
C THR A 5 -16.87 7.32 -3.50
N VAL A 6 -16.00 7.56 -4.50
CA VAL A 6 -14.56 7.28 -4.40
C VAL A 6 -13.86 8.02 -3.26
N LEU A 7 -14.35 9.18 -2.81
CA LEU A 7 -13.69 9.97 -1.76
C LEU A 7 -13.62 9.28 -0.39
N TRP A 8 -14.29 8.14 -0.20
CA TRP A 8 -14.15 7.36 1.02
C TRP A 8 -12.69 7.03 1.34
N TYR A 9 -11.82 6.81 0.33
CA TYR A 9 -10.41 6.52 0.59
C TYR A 9 -9.66 7.77 1.08
N LEU A 10 -9.95 8.95 0.51
CA LEU A 10 -9.31 10.20 0.89
C LEU A 10 -9.69 10.59 2.32
N ALA A 11 -10.96 10.39 2.70
CA ALA A 11 -11.43 10.58 4.06
C ALA A 11 -10.65 9.68 5.05
N ASN A 12 -10.48 8.40 4.71
CA ASN A 12 -9.69 7.47 5.52
C ASN A 12 -8.23 7.94 5.68
N ASP A 13 -7.58 8.37 4.60
CA ASP A 13 -6.19 8.85 4.64
C ASP A 13 -6.02 10.09 5.54
N MET A 14 -6.99 11.02 5.52
CA MET A 14 -6.98 12.19 6.41
C MET A 14 -7.12 11.78 7.88
N MET A 15 -7.97 10.79 8.17
CA MET A 15 -8.11 10.25 9.53
C MET A 15 -6.80 9.64 10.04
N PHE A 16 -6.08 8.90 9.19
CA PHE A 16 -4.79 8.32 9.55
C PHE A 16 -3.72 9.39 9.72
N PHE A 17 -3.72 10.42 8.88
CA PHE A 17 -2.82 11.56 9.01
C PHE A 17 -3.00 12.29 10.33
N MET A 18 -4.24 12.45 10.83
CA MET A 18 -4.51 13.05 12.13
C MET A 18 -3.94 12.25 13.32
N LEU A 19 -3.73 10.94 13.18
CA LEU A 19 -3.10 10.11 14.21
C LEU A 19 -1.57 10.22 14.21
N LEU A 20 -0.96 10.64 13.10
CA LEU A 20 0.50 10.70 12.93
C LEU A 20 1.19 11.65 13.93
N PRO A 21 0.68 12.88 14.19
CA PRO A 21 1.24 13.77 15.21
C PRO A 21 1.36 13.13 16.59
N VAL A 22 0.40 12.28 16.98
CA VAL A 22 0.43 11.57 18.27
C VAL A 22 1.59 10.59 18.32
N VAL A 23 1.77 9.78 17.26
CA VAL A 23 2.88 8.82 17.17
C VAL A 23 4.23 9.54 17.16
N VAL A 24 4.35 10.64 16.42
CA VAL A 24 5.58 11.45 16.38
C VAL A 24 5.86 12.10 17.73
N LEU A 25 4.85 12.62 18.43
CA LEU A 25 5.01 13.19 19.76
C LEU A 25 5.45 12.15 20.80
N LEU A 26 4.91 10.93 20.73
CA LEU A 26 5.40 9.83 21.57
C LEU A 26 6.87 9.52 21.27
N TYR A 27 7.26 9.50 19.99
CA TYR A 27 8.65 9.28 19.59
C TYR A 27 9.60 10.37 20.09
N THR A 28 9.21 11.65 20.02
CA THR A 28 10.08 12.77 20.46
C THR A 28 10.27 12.80 21.97
N ARG A 29 9.30 12.32 22.76
CA ARG A 29 9.43 12.16 24.21
C ARG A 29 10.28 10.94 24.55
N VAL A 30 9.92 9.77 24.02
CA VAL A 30 10.61 8.51 24.27
C VAL A 30 10.62 7.71 22.97
N LYS A 31 11.81 7.57 22.34
CA LYS A 31 11.96 6.89 21.05
C LYS A 31 11.26 5.53 21.01
N PHE A 32 11.41 4.74 22.08
CA PHE A 32 10.80 3.42 22.23
C PHE A 32 9.26 3.43 22.17
N LEU A 33 8.60 4.45 22.72
CA LEU A 33 7.14 4.57 22.67
C LEU A 33 6.63 4.80 21.25
N GLY A 34 7.36 5.57 20.43
CA GLY A 34 7.05 5.74 19.01
C GLY A 34 7.04 4.42 18.25
N TYR A 35 8.06 3.57 18.48
CA TYR A 35 8.13 2.23 17.87
C TYR A 35 6.99 1.33 18.31
N ILE A 36 6.74 1.26 19.63
CA ILE A 36 5.65 0.45 20.17
C ILE A 36 4.31 0.90 19.62
N ALA A 37 4.05 2.21 19.55
CA ALA A 37 2.80 2.74 19.03
C ALA A 37 2.59 2.32 17.57
N SER A 38 3.58 2.50 16.71
CA SER A 38 3.50 2.08 15.30
C SER A 38 3.29 0.57 15.16
N VAL A 39 4.07 -0.25 15.87
CA VAL A 39 3.96 -1.72 15.80
C VAL A 39 2.62 -2.21 16.32
N LYS A 40 2.13 -1.67 17.44
CA LYS A 40 0.80 -2.03 17.98
C LYS A 40 -0.31 -1.73 16.99
N LEU A 41 -0.25 -0.59 16.30
CA LEU A 41 -1.24 -0.22 15.29
C LEU A 41 -1.19 -1.15 14.07
N ILE A 42 0.01 -1.51 13.60
CA ILE A 42 0.17 -2.48 12.51
C ILE A 42 -0.43 -3.84 12.91
N VAL A 43 -0.09 -4.35 14.09
CA VAL A 43 -0.59 -5.64 14.57
C VAL A 43 -2.11 -5.61 14.80
N ALA A 44 -2.63 -4.53 15.38
CA ALA A 44 -4.07 -4.35 15.57
C ALA A 44 -4.82 -4.39 14.24
N ASN A 45 -4.30 -3.74 13.19
CA ASN A 45 -4.88 -3.82 11.84
C ASN A 45 -4.86 -5.26 11.32
N MET A 46 -3.74 -5.97 11.42
CA MET A 46 -3.62 -7.34 10.93
C MET A 46 -4.59 -8.29 11.63
N ILE A 47 -4.71 -8.19 12.96
CA ILE A 47 -5.67 -8.98 13.75
C ILE A 47 -7.09 -8.64 13.33
N THR A 48 -7.43 -7.35 13.21
CA THR A 48 -8.77 -6.90 12.83
C THR A 48 -9.17 -7.47 11.46
N VAL A 49 -8.28 -7.38 10.47
CA VAL A 49 -8.55 -7.92 9.13
C VAL A 49 -8.63 -9.44 9.14
N PHE A 50 -7.80 -10.12 9.92
CA PHE A 50 -7.85 -11.58 10.05
C PHE A 50 -9.19 -12.05 10.64
N VAL A 51 -9.63 -11.42 11.73
CA VAL A 51 -10.90 -11.75 12.38
C VAL A 51 -12.08 -11.48 11.45
N LEU A 52 -12.09 -10.34 10.75
CA LEU A 52 -13.14 -10.04 9.78
C LEU A 52 -13.17 -11.05 8.64
N ALA A 53 -11.99 -11.39 8.07
CA ALA A 53 -11.90 -12.40 7.02
C ALA A 53 -12.40 -13.77 7.49
N ALA A 54 -12.11 -14.14 8.75
CA ALA A 54 -12.54 -15.41 9.33
C ALA A 54 -14.05 -15.46 9.61
N VAL A 55 -14.64 -14.40 10.15
CA VAL A 55 -16.07 -14.35 10.52
C VAL A 55 -16.97 -14.24 9.30
N HIS A 56 -16.58 -13.43 8.31
CA HIS A 56 -17.40 -13.13 7.14
C HIS A 56 -17.03 -13.96 5.90
N HIS A 57 -16.12 -14.92 6.05
CA HIS A 57 -15.67 -15.82 4.98
C HIS A 57 -15.21 -15.08 3.71
N HIS A 58 -14.48 -13.98 3.90
CA HIS A 58 -14.04 -13.17 2.76
C HIS A 58 -13.07 -13.94 1.87
N PRO A 59 -13.25 -13.94 0.54
CA PRO A 59 -12.30 -14.50 -0.40
C PRO A 59 -11.00 -13.69 -0.39
N MET A 60 -9.94 -14.25 -0.98
CA MET A 60 -8.64 -13.58 -1.07
C MET A 60 -8.72 -12.34 -1.97
N THR A 61 -9.61 -12.34 -2.97
CA THR A 61 -9.83 -11.24 -3.91
C THR A 61 -11.14 -10.53 -3.69
N MET A 62 -10.99 -9.22 -3.52
CA MET A 62 -11.99 -8.16 -3.58
C MET A 62 -13.03 -8.28 -4.72
N VAL A 63 -12.64 -8.87 -5.85
CA VAL A 63 -13.50 -8.99 -7.04
C VAL A 63 -14.64 -9.99 -6.82
N LYS A 64 -14.37 -11.05 -6.04
CA LYS A 64 -15.34 -12.11 -5.74
C LYS A 64 -16.13 -11.86 -4.46
N ASP A 65 -15.80 -10.81 -3.72
CA ASP A 65 -16.38 -10.54 -2.41
C ASP A 65 -17.69 -9.73 -2.51
N PRO A 66 -18.85 -10.34 -2.20
CA PRO A 66 -20.11 -9.61 -2.17
C PRO A 66 -20.15 -8.54 -1.06
N ASN A 67 -19.39 -8.74 0.03
CA ASN A 67 -19.30 -7.86 1.19
C ASN A 67 -18.00 -7.05 1.22
N LYS A 68 -17.44 -6.75 0.05
CA LYS A 68 -16.17 -6.01 -0.12
C LYS A 68 -16.05 -4.74 0.72
N LYS A 69 -17.14 -4.10 1.10
CA LYS A 69 -17.12 -2.88 1.93
C LYS A 69 -16.51 -3.10 3.31
N GLU A 70 -16.68 -4.28 3.90
CA GLU A 70 -16.27 -4.56 5.29
C GLU A 70 -14.74 -4.57 5.47
N ILE A 71 -14.01 -5.16 4.52
CA ILE A 71 -12.54 -5.15 4.52
C ILE A 71 -11.97 -4.01 3.66
N TYR A 72 -12.63 -3.62 2.58
CA TYR A 72 -12.07 -2.61 1.68
C TYR A 72 -12.37 -1.20 2.08
N HIS A 73 -13.60 -0.87 2.49
CA HIS A 73 -13.98 0.53 2.71
C HIS A 73 -13.68 0.99 4.13
N SER A 74 -13.71 0.06 5.08
CA SER A 74 -13.54 0.34 6.49
C SER A 74 -12.18 0.94 6.83
N PRO A 75 -12.11 2.00 7.65
CA PRO A 75 -10.84 2.62 8.03
C PRO A 75 -9.95 1.67 8.85
N TYR A 76 -10.57 0.85 9.71
CA TYR A 76 -9.89 -0.07 10.63
C TYR A 76 -9.20 -1.27 9.95
N SER A 77 -9.39 -1.49 8.65
CA SER A 77 -8.73 -2.56 7.89
C SER A 77 -7.55 -2.05 7.03
N ARG A 78 -7.29 -0.74 7.06
CA ARG A 78 -6.33 -0.09 6.14
C ARG A 78 -5.18 0.62 6.84
N PHE A 79 -5.36 1.06 8.08
CA PHE A 79 -4.40 1.91 8.76
C PHE A 79 -3.04 1.23 8.98
N GLY A 80 -2.96 -0.11 8.98
CA GLY A 80 -1.71 -0.84 9.16
C GLY A 80 -0.62 -0.45 8.14
N ALA A 81 -0.96 -0.35 6.85
CA ALA A 81 -0.02 0.05 5.80
C ALA A 81 0.52 1.48 6.02
N TYR A 82 -0.32 2.37 6.56
CA TYR A 82 0.06 3.75 6.86
C TYR A 82 1.11 3.81 7.98
N PHE A 83 0.94 3.04 9.06
CA PHE A 83 1.89 3.01 10.17
C PHE A 83 3.18 2.25 9.85
N VAL A 84 3.18 1.32 8.87
CA VAL A 84 4.41 0.79 8.28
C VAL A 84 5.23 1.93 7.66
N GLY A 85 4.59 2.81 6.90
CA GLY A 85 5.23 4.01 6.34
C GLY A 85 5.76 4.95 7.43
N CYS A 86 4.98 5.18 8.49
CA CYS A 86 5.41 6.00 9.63
C CYS A 86 6.65 5.42 10.33
N LEU A 87 6.65 4.11 10.61
CA LEU A 87 7.79 3.39 11.19
C LEU A 87 9.06 3.60 10.34
N PHE A 88 8.94 3.45 9.02
CA PHE A 88 10.06 3.65 8.10
C PHE A 88 10.50 5.11 7.99
N GLY A 89 9.57 6.05 8.07
CA GLY A 89 9.89 7.48 8.16
C GLY A 89 10.75 7.79 9.41
N ILE A 90 10.43 7.19 10.55
CA ILE A 90 11.22 7.30 11.77
C ILE A 90 12.62 6.70 11.56
N LEU A 91 12.72 5.49 10.99
CA LEU A 91 14.02 4.86 10.72
C LEU A 91 14.90 5.72 9.78
N TYR A 92 14.29 6.30 8.75
CA TYR A 92 15.01 7.17 7.80
C TYR A 92 15.47 8.47 8.46
N TYR A 93 14.61 9.08 9.28
CA TYR A 93 14.96 10.27 10.07
C TYR A 93 16.16 10.02 10.97
N GLU A 94 16.18 8.89 11.67
CA GLU A 94 17.29 8.50 12.54
C GLU A 94 18.60 8.32 11.79
N TRP A 95 18.60 7.63 10.64
CA TRP A 95 19.79 7.50 9.80
C TRP A 95 20.29 8.85 9.29
N LYS A 96 19.38 9.72 8.85
CA LYS A 96 19.78 11.07 8.41
C LYS A 96 20.41 11.87 9.55
N LYS A 97 19.89 11.73 10.77
CA LYS A 97 20.39 12.43 11.95
C LYS A 97 21.67 11.80 12.52
N SER A 98 21.90 10.50 12.34
CA SER A 98 23.15 9.85 12.75
C SER A 98 24.35 10.34 11.98
N LYS A 99 24.16 10.92 10.78
CA LYS A 99 25.24 11.56 10.01
C LYS A 99 25.75 12.86 10.65
N THR A 100 24.94 13.53 11.45
CA THR A 100 25.28 14.82 12.07
C THR A 100 25.41 14.75 13.58
N ASN A 101 24.80 13.75 14.23
CA ASN A 101 24.79 13.61 15.68
C ASN A 101 25.14 12.17 16.11
N PRO A 102 26.26 11.98 16.84
CA PRO A 102 26.71 10.66 17.32
C PRO A 102 25.68 9.93 18.20
N ALA A 103 24.82 10.65 18.92
CA ALA A 103 23.79 10.06 19.77
C ALA A 103 22.75 9.23 19.00
N TYR A 104 22.70 9.35 17.66
CA TYR A 104 21.80 8.60 16.80
C TYR A 104 22.48 7.41 16.09
N GLU A 105 23.79 7.22 16.22
CA GLU A 105 24.53 6.15 15.50
C GLU A 105 24.07 4.74 15.88
N ARG A 106 23.69 4.52 17.15
CA ARG A 106 23.24 3.21 17.66
C ARG A 106 21.72 3.00 17.58
N THR A 107 21.00 3.89 16.91
CA THR A 107 19.53 3.76 16.78
C THR A 107 19.17 2.70 15.73
N PRO A 108 17.99 2.05 15.84
CA PRO A 108 17.57 1.04 14.87
C PRO A 108 17.56 1.54 13.43
N GLY A 109 17.17 2.79 13.19
CA GLY A 109 17.14 3.39 11.86
C GLY A 109 18.52 3.58 11.25
N ALA A 110 19.48 4.06 12.06
CA ALA A 110 20.86 4.23 11.63
C ALA A 110 21.53 2.90 11.26
N ILE A 111 21.28 1.84 12.04
CA ILE A 111 21.78 0.49 11.73
C ILE A 111 21.12 -0.02 10.45
N PHE A 112 19.79 0.02 10.36
CA PHE A 112 19.06 -0.52 9.22
C PHE A 112 19.48 0.14 7.90
N TYR A 113 19.37 1.46 7.77
CA TYR A 113 19.77 2.16 6.54
C TYR A 113 21.29 2.20 6.35
N GLY A 114 22.08 2.16 7.42
CA GLY A 114 23.53 2.01 7.36
C GLY A 114 23.97 0.70 6.71
N LEU A 115 23.25 -0.40 6.91
CA LEU A 115 23.50 -1.66 6.21
C LEU A 115 23.30 -1.52 4.70
N PHE A 116 22.22 -0.85 4.27
CA PHE A 116 21.98 -0.54 2.85
C PHE A 116 23.00 0.45 2.29
N GLU A 117 23.52 1.37 3.10
CA GLU A 117 24.56 2.31 2.66
C GLU A 117 25.90 1.61 2.41
N ASN A 118 26.33 0.81 3.38
CA ASN A 118 27.68 0.25 3.45
C ASN A 118 27.81 -1.03 2.64
N ASN A 119 26.78 -1.88 2.60
CA ASN A 119 26.85 -3.18 1.97
C ASN A 119 26.07 -3.24 0.64
N ARG A 120 26.82 -3.40 -0.47
CA ARG A 120 26.23 -3.54 -1.81
C ARG A 120 25.37 -4.79 -1.97
N ILE A 121 25.72 -5.88 -1.30
CA ILE A 121 25.00 -7.16 -1.38
C ILE A 121 23.63 -7.00 -0.73
N VAL A 122 23.56 -6.41 0.47
CA VAL A 122 22.30 -6.14 1.18
C VAL A 122 21.36 -5.30 0.32
N ARG A 123 21.87 -4.29 -0.39
CA ARG A 123 21.06 -3.50 -1.32
C ARG A 123 20.45 -4.34 -2.44
N TYR A 124 21.27 -5.09 -3.17
CA TYR A 124 20.79 -5.86 -4.31
C TYR A 124 19.85 -7.00 -3.88
N LEU A 125 20.15 -7.66 -2.75
CA LEU A 125 19.24 -8.64 -2.16
C LEU A 125 17.92 -7.99 -1.73
N GLY A 126 17.97 -6.85 -1.03
CA GLY A 126 16.77 -6.12 -0.64
C GLY A 126 15.91 -5.69 -1.84
N GLN A 127 16.55 -5.28 -2.93
CA GLN A 127 15.87 -4.95 -4.19
C GLN A 127 15.27 -6.17 -4.87
N PHE A 128 16.03 -7.26 -4.97
CA PHE A 128 15.56 -8.50 -5.58
C PHE A 128 14.40 -9.11 -4.80
N PHE A 129 14.53 -9.25 -3.48
CA PHE A 129 13.46 -9.78 -2.62
C PHE A 129 12.28 -8.81 -2.55
N GLY A 130 12.51 -7.50 -2.47
CA GLY A 130 11.44 -6.49 -2.49
C GLY A 130 10.61 -6.59 -3.77
N LEU A 131 11.26 -6.60 -4.93
CA LEU A 131 10.58 -6.76 -6.21
C LEU A 131 9.89 -8.12 -6.33
N GLY A 132 10.57 -9.20 -5.91
CA GLY A 132 10.02 -10.56 -5.92
C GLY A 132 8.75 -10.68 -5.08
N ILE A 133 8.73 -10.11 -3.88
CA ILE A 133 7.55 -10.10 -3.00
C ILE A 133 6.42 -9.25 -3.59
N ILE A 134 6.72 -8.07 -4.14
CA ILE A 134 5.73 -7.22 -4.83
C ILE A 134 5.07 -8.00 -5.97
N LEU A 135 5.87 -8.58 -6.87
CA LEU A 135 5.38 -9.35 -8.00
C LEU A 135 4.61 -10.59 -7.54
N PHE A 136 5.10 -11.30 -6.53
CA PHE A 136 4.42 -12.45 -5.96
C PHE A 136 3.03 -12.08 -5.43
N LEU A 137 2.92 -11.03 -4.60
CA LEU A 137 1.64 -10.60 -4.01
C LEU A 137 0.63 -10.15 -5.05
N VAL A 138 1.09 -9.52 -6.15
CA VAL A 138 0.22 -9.14 -7.26
C VAL A 138 -0.22 -10.38 -8.04
N MET A 139 0.72 -11.23 -8.45
CA MET A 139 0.45 -12.36 -9.34
C MET A 139 -0.31 -13.50 -8.66
N ILE A 140 -0.16 -13.70 -7.35
CA ILE A 140 -0.85 -14.78 -6.65
C ILE A 140 -2.37 -14.62 -6.66
N THR A 141 -2.87 -13.38 -6.70
CA THR A 141 -4.30 -13.09 -6.84
C THR A 141 -4.90 -13.59 -8.15
N TYR A 142 -4.07 -13.78 -9.20
CA TYR A 142 -4.52 -14.36 -10.47
C TYR A 142 -5.00 -15.81 -10.32
N THR A 143 -4.42 -16.56 -9.38
CA THR A 143 -4.82 -17.97 -9.14
C THR A 143 -6.28 -18.07 -8.73
N GLU A 144 -6.80 -17.07 -8.01
CA GLU A 144 -8.20 -17.00 -7.65
C GLU A 144 -9.05 -16.42 -8.79
N MET A 145 -8.52 -15.50 -9.60
CA MET A 145 -9.25 -14.90 -10.73
C MET A 145 -9.41 -15.82 -11.96
N LYS A 146 -8.52 -16.79 -12.15
CA LYS A 146 -8.52 -17.69 -13.34
C LYS A 146 -9.82 -18.49 -13.51
N THR A 147 -10.49 -18.79 -12.42
CA THR A 147 -11.69 -19.65 -12.38
C THR A 147 -12.85 -18.85 -11.78
N LEU A 148 -13.64 -18.24 -12.66
CA LEU A 148 -14.87 -17.55 -12.29
C LEU A 148 -15.82 -18.53 -11.58
N GLY A 149 -16.26 -18.17 -10.37
CA GLY A 149 -17.29 -18.93 -9.62
C GLY A 149 -16.79 -20.00 -8.63
N VAL A 150 -15.50 -20.34 -8.61
CA VAL A 150 -14.96 -21.32 -7.65
C VAL A 150 -14.02 -20.62 -6.64
N ILE A 151 -14.24 -20.85 -5.34
CA ILE A 151 -13.29 -20.48 -4.28
C ILE A 151 -12.24 -21.59 -4.24
N LEU A 152 -11.05 -21.33 -4.77
CA LEU A 152 -9.97 -22.33 -4.77
C LEU A 152 -9.15 -22.33 -3.48
N TRP A 153 -9.12 -21.21 -2.78
CA TRP A 153 -8.25 -21.04 -1.63
C TRP A 153 -8.96 -21.49 -0.35
N PRO A 154 -8.32 -22.33 0.49
CA PRO A 154 -8.82 -22.64 1.82
C PRO A 154 -9.06 -21.35 2.61
N GLN A 155 -10.14 -21.28 3.39
CA GLN A 155 -10.51 -20.07 4.13
C GLN A 155 -9.36 -19.52 4.98
N MET A 156 -8.61 -20.40 5.63
CA MET A 156 -7.44 -20.01 6.43
C MET A 156 -6.40 -19.26 5.59
N ALA A 157 -6.11 -19.75 4.38
CA ALA A 157 -5.14 -19.10 3.48
C ALA A 157 -5.65 -17.73 2.99
N SER A 158 -6.94 -17.60 2.71
CA SER A 158 -7.58 -16.32 2.38
C SER A 158 -7.51 -15.33 3.56
N ASN A 159 -7.74 -15.78 4.79
CA ASN A 159 -7.66 -14.95 5.99
C ASN A 159 -6.24 -14.41 6.21
N PHE A 160 -5.23 -15.29 6.09
CA PHE A 160 -3.83 -14.89 6.16
C PHE A 160 -3.45 -13.92 5.04
N PHE A 161 -3.87 -14.19 3.81
CA PHE A 161 -3.57 -13.28 2.71
C PHE A 161 -4.19 -11.90 2.97
N ASN A 162 -5.48 -11.84 3.31
CA ASN A 162 -6.18 -10.59 3.58
C ASN A 162 -5.53 -9.78 4.72
N ALA A 163 -5.13 -10.44 5.80
CA ALA A 163 -4.52 -9.77 6.94
C ALA A 163 -3.10 -9.22 6.66
N PHE A 164 -2.29 -9.92 5.86
CA PHE A 164 -0.87 -9.62 5.73
C PHE A 164 -0.49 -8.89 4.44
N HIS A 165 -1.20 -9.10 3.33
CA HIS A 165 -0.74 -8.65 2.00
C HIS A 165 -0.38 -7.17 1.95
N ARG A 166 -1.18 -6.26 2.53
CA ARG A 166 -0.92 -4.81 2.49
C ARG A 166 0.33 -4.42 3.29
N VAL A 167 0.48 -5.00 4.48
CA VAL A 167 1.64 -4.75 5.36
C VAL A 167 2.92 -5.25 4.69
N VAL A 168 2.89 -6.50 4.20
CA VAL A 168 4.03 -7.12 3.51
C VAL A 168 4.38 -6.37 2.23
N PHE A 169 3.39 -5.89 1.48
CA PHE A 169 3.62 -5.07 0.29
C PHE A 169 4.35 -3.77 0.61
N CYS A 170 3.95 -3.05 1.67
CA CYS A 170 4.64 -1.84 2.11
C CYS A 170 6.09 -2.10 2.57
N ILE A 171 6.32 -3.21 3.27
CA ILE A 171 7.67 -3.64 3.66
C ILE A 171 8.51 -3.96 2.42
N ALA A 172 7.93 -4.67 1.43
CA ALA A 172 8.61 -5.00 0.19
C ALA A 172 8.97 -3.77 -0.64
N LEU A 173 8.07 -2.77 -0.71
CA LEU A 173 8.36 -1.46 -1.30
C LEU A 173 9.53 -0.77 -0.61
N LEU A 174 9.58 -0.79 0.72
CA LEU A 174 10.72 -0.24 1.44
C LEU A 174 12.02 -0.96 1.06
N LEU A 175 12.05 -2.29 1.12
CA LEU A 175 13.25 -3.06 0.79
C LEU A 175 13.75 -2.74 -0.63
N PHE A 176 12.81 -2.56 -1.57
CA PHE A 176 13.10 -2.16 -2.93
C PHE A 176 13.71 -0.75 -3.03
N PHE A 177 13.15 0.23 -2.32
CA PHE A 177 13.58 1.63 -2.39
C PHE A 177 14.66 2.05 -1.38
N ALA A 178 14.96 1.25 -0.36
CA ALA A 178 15.87 1.64 0.74
C ALA A 178 17.26 2.05 0.24
N GLY A 179 17.85 1.30 -0.70
CA GLY A 179 19.13 1.65 -1.32
C GLY A 179 19.07 2.93 -2.17
N ALA A 180 17.90 3.26 -2.74
CA ALA A 180 17.68 4.49 -3.49
C ALA A 180 17.53 5.70 -2.54
N MET A 181 16.85 5.54 -1.41
CA MET A 181 16.67 6.59 -0.39
C MET A 181 18.00 7.03 0.24
N VAL A 182 18.94 6.09 0.39
CA VAL A 182 20.31 6.34 0.89
C VAL A 182 21.22 6.93 -0.20
N GLY A 183 20.75 6.98 -1.45
CA GLY A 183 21.46 7.60 -2.56
C GLY A 183 22.40 6.67 -3.34
N LYS A 184 22.53 5.39 -2.96
CA LYS A 184 23.50 4.45 -3.54
C LYS A 184 22.97 3.65 -4.74
N SER A 185 21.65 3.51 -4.89
CA SER A 185 21.04 2.79 -6.02
C SER A 185 20.76 3.70 -7.21
N LYS A 186 21.77 3.93 -8.07
CA LYS A 186 21.69 4.87 -9.20
C LYS A 186 20.58 4.55 -10.21
N LEU A 187 20.41 3.28 -10.60
CA LEU A 187 19.39 2.87 -11.58
C LEU A 187 17.97 3.17 -11.10
N ILE A 188 17.62 2.73 -9.89
CA ILE A 188 16.28 2.98 -9.32
C ILE A 188 16.03 4.48 -9.16
N ARG A 189 17.04 5.25 -8.73
CA ARG A 189 16.92 6.72 -8.64
C ARG A 189 16.75 7.39 -10.00
N PHE A 190 17.43 6.90 -11.03
CA PHE A 190 17.27 7.41 -12.39
C PHE A 190 15.85 7.14 -12.91
N VAL A 191 15.36 5.90 -12.75
CA VAL A 191 14.05 5.50 -13.23
C VAL A 191 12.93 6.16 -12.44
N PHE A 192 12.96 6.16 -11.10
CA PHE A 192 11.85 6.58 -10.25
C PHE A 192 12.03 7.94 -9.56
N GLY A 193 13.23 8.52 -9.60
CA GLY A 193 13.56 9.79 -8.92
C GLY A 193 13.57 11.03 -9.83
N GLY A 194 13.20 10.88 -11.11
CA GLY A 194 13.15 12.00 -12.06
C GLY A 194 12.05 13.01 -11.73
N SER A 195 12.32 14.30 -11.96
CA SER A 195 11.35 15.39 -11.75
C SER A 195 10.11 15.29 -12.64
N ALA A 196 10.22 14.62 -13.79
CA ALA A 196 9.11 14.33 -14.68
C ALA A 196 7.96 13.60 -13.96
N TRP A 197 8.25 12.74 -12.98
CA TRP A 197 7.22 12.00 -12.25
C TRP A 197 6.34 12.89 -11.37
N GLY A 198 6.80 14.11 -11.01
CA GLY A 198 6.02 15.02 -10.17
C GLY A 198 4.68 15.42 -10.81
N PRO A 199 4.68 16.01 -12.03
CA PRO A 199 3.46 16.29 -12.77
C PRO A 199 2.61 15.05 -13.03
N TRP A 200 3.22 13.93 -13.46
CA TRP A 200 2.48 12.69 -13.74
C TRP A 200 1.77 12.15 -12.50
N ALA A 201 2.42 12.15 -11.33
CA ALA A 201 1.80 11.70 -10.08
C ALA A 201 0.60 12.56 -9.65
N LYS A 202 0.60 13.87 -9.96
CA LYS A 202 -0.54 14.74 -9.69
C LYS A 202 -1.70 14.46 -10.65
N ILE A 203 -1.39 14.23 -11.92
CA ILE A 203 -2.40 13.90 -12.94
C ILE A 203 -3.08 12.59 -12.59
N THR A 204 -2.33 11.51 -12.36
CA THR A 204 -2.89 10.20 -12.01
C THR A 204 -3.77 10.28 -10.75
N PHE A 205 -3.37 11.08 -9.76
CA PHE A 205 -4.20 11.31 -8.56
C PHE A 205 -5.53 12.02 -8.87
N ILE A 206 -5.51 13.12 -9.62
CA ILE A 206 -6.74 13.85 -10.00
C ILE A 206 -7.66 12.93 -10.83
N VAL A 207 -7.05 12.23 -11.76
CA VAL A 207 -7.73 11.32 -12.66
C VAL A 207 -8.35 10.16 -11.86
N TYR A 208 -7.65 9.59 -10.88
CA TYR A 208 -8.20 8.63 -9.92
C TYR A 208 -9.37 9.19 -9.09
N LEU A 209 -9.43 10.48 -8.80
CA LEU A 209 -10.59 11.06 -8.10
C LEU A 209 -11.81 11.20 -9.01
N LEU A 210 -11.60 11.49 -10.29
CA LEU A 210 -12.67 11.80 -11.23
C LEU A 210 -13.19 10.59 -12.01
N HIS A 211 -12.38 9.54 -12.22
CA HIS A 211 -12.70 8.44 -13.14
C HIS A 211 -14.07 7.81 -12.87
N SER A 212 -14.37 7.45 -11.61
CA SER A 212 -15.63 6.77 -11.28
C SER A 212 -16.85 7.68 -11.50
N ILE A 213 -16.70 9.00 -11.32
CA ILE A 213 -17.78 9.98 -11.55
C ILE A 213 -18.06 10.08 -13.05
N LEU A 214 -17.00 10.21 -13.86
CA LEU A 214 -17.11 10.29 -15.32
C LEU A 214 -17.68 9.00 -15.92
N ILE A 215 -17.21 7.84 -15.46
CA ILE A 215 -17.69 6.53 -15.90
C ILE A 215 -19.17 6.36 -15.53
N THR A 216 -19.56 6.68 -14.30
CA THR A 216 -20.97 6.55 -13.86
C THR A 216 -21.87 7.54 -14.59
N TRP A 217 -21.42 8.78 -14.81
CA TRP A 217 -22.15 9.78 -15.58
C TRP A 217 -22.35 9.33 -17.03
N TYR A 218 -21.30 8.84 -17.69
CA TYR A 218 -21.39 8.32 -19.05
C TYR A 218 -22.39 7.15 -19.15
N TYR A 219 -22.35 6.23 -18.19
CA TYR A 219 -23.29 5.10 -18.16
C TYR A 219 -24.72 5.50 -17.79
N ALA A 220 -24.92 6.53 -16.98
CA ALA A 220 -26.25 7.04 -16.67
C ALA A 220 -26.94 7.67 -17.89
N GLN A 221 -26.18 8.08 -18.91
CA GLN A 221 -26.69 8.61 -20.18
C GLN A 221 -26.88 7.53 -21.25
N ALA A 222 -26.45 6.29 -21.00
CA ALA A 222 -26.56 5.22 -21.98
C ALA A 222 -28.00 4.70 -22.07
N ASN A 223 -28.63 4.87 -23.23
CA ASN A 223 -30.00 4.39 -23.52
C ASN A 223 -30.10 2.87 -23.73
N GLN A 224 -28.98 2.14 -23.70
CA GLN A 224 -28.93 0.69 -23.91
C GLN A 224 -28.09 0.01 -22.83
N SER A 225 -28.48 -1.22 -22.45
CA SER A 225 -27.68 -2.05 -21.54
C SER A 225 -26.32 -2.39 -22.17
N LEU A 226 -25.24 -2.24 -21.41
CA LEU A 226 -23.90 -2.53 -21.88
C LEU A 226 -23.70 -4.03 -22.14
N TRP A 227 -23.44 -4.37 -23.39
CA TRP A 227 -22.96 -5.69 -23.76
C TRP A 227 -21.47 -5.78 -23.45
N VAL A 228 -21.11 -6.52 -22.40
CA VAL A 228 -19.71 -6.71 -21.99
C VAL A 228 -19.05 -7.73 -22.92
N THR A 229 -18.65 -7.28 -24.10
CA THR A 229 -17.82 -8.06 -25.03
C THR A 229 -16.35 -7.84 -24.70
N LYS A 230 -15.47 -8.82 -24.96
CA LYS A 230 -14.02 -8.71 -24.67
C LYS A 230 -13.39 -7.41 -25.21
N ARG A 231 -13.80 -6.96 -26.40
CA ARG A 231 -13.32 -5.71 -27.03
C ARG A 231 -13.75 -4.45 -26.25
N VAL A 232 -15.00 -4.45 -25.78
CA VAL A 232 -15.59 -3.36 -25.00
C VAL A 232 -14.97 -3.31 -23.60
N ALA A 233 -14.72 -4.47 -22.98
CA ALA A 233 -14.01 -4.57 -21.71
C ALA A 233 -12.56 -4.07 -21.80
N VAL A 234 -11.84 -4.39 -22.87
CA VAL A 234 -10.47 -3.88 -23.11
C VAL A 234 -10.50 -2.37 -23.37
N TYR A 235 -11.44 -1.88 -24.17
CA TYR A 235 -11.57 -0.45 -24.43
C TYR A 235 -11.90 0.34 -23.15
N TYR A 236 -12.81 -0.15 -22.31
CA TYR A 236 -13.10 0.46 -21.01
C TYR A 236 -11.95 0.30 -20.02
N TRP A 237 -11.20 -0.81 -20.06
CA TRP A 237 -10.01 -0.98 -19.24
C TRP A 237 -8.92 0.01 -19.63
N PHE A 238 -8.68 0.22 -20.93
CA PHE A 238 -7.74 1.24 -21.43
C PHE A 238 -8.25 2.65 -21.16
N ALA A 239 -9.53 2.93 -21.38
CA ALA A 239 -10.11 4.23 -21.04
C ALA A 239 -10.00 4.50 -19.53
N ALA A 240 -10.25 3.51 -18.69
CA ALA A 240 -10.11 3.63 -17.23
C ALA A 240 -8.65 3.66 -16.75
N THR A 241 -7.69 3.06 -17.46
CA THR A 241 -6.26 3.08 -17.09
C THR A 241 -5.46 4.23 -17.72
N ILE A 242 -5.92 4.81 -18.82
CA ILE A 242 -5.41 6.06 -19.40
C ILE A 242 -6.07 7.27 -18.71
N LEU A 243 -7.31 7.09 -18.23
CA LEU A 243 -7.96 7.93 -17.22
C LEU A 243 -7.76 7.34 -15.80
N CYS A 244 -6.61 6.77 -15.46
CA CYS A 244 -6.09 6.57 -14.09
C CYS A 244 -4.57 6.82 -14.08
#